data_AF-A0A535U0K8-F1
#
_entry.id   AF-A0A535U0K8-F1
#
_cell.length_a   1.000
_cell.length_b   1.000
_cell.length_c   1.000
_cell.angle_alpha   90.00
_cell.angle_beta   90.00
_cell.angle_gamma   90.00
#
_symmetry.space_group_name_H-M   'P 1'
#
loop_
_entity.id
_entity.type
_entity.pdbx_description
1 polymer ?
#
loop_
_entity_poly.entity_id
_entity_poly.type
_entity_poly.pdbx_seq_one_letter_code
_entity_poly.pdbx_strand_id
1 'polypeptide(L)'
;MPDTTRTVLIDAVREVAHPLTGATSDYDPLMQLIGDARFVLLGEATHGTHEFYWARAEITKRLITEKGFVAVAVEADWPDAYRVNRYVRGINDDATSRDALAGFKRFPIWMWRNTDVLDFIEWLRTHNTSLPPDTRKTGFYGLDLYSLHASIEAVISYLEKVDPEAAKRARYRYSCFGHYGEDAQAYGYAAGFNLSKSCEDEVVAQLIELQQHTTDFAKRDGRVAEDEFFYAEQNARLAKDAEEYYRSMFSGRVSSWNLRDRHMAETLEALVAHLGREGGDTKVVVWAHNSHVGDARATSMGSEGELNVGQLVRERHDREAVLVGYSTYTGTVTAAS
;
A
#
# COMPACT_ATOMS: atom_id res chain seq x y z
N MET A 1 -42.84 -22.57 3.02
CA MET A 1 -43.06 -21.25 3.64
C MET A 1 -41.75 -20.50 3.51
N PRO A 2 -41.69 -19.29 2.93
CA PRO A 2 -40.49 -18.48 3.04
C PRO A 2 -40.19 -18.29 4.53
N ASP A 3 -38.95 -18.57 4.91
CA ASP A 3 -38.49 -18.50 6.30
C ASP A 3 -38.75 -17.10 6.85
N THR A 4 -39.73 -16.96 7.73
CA THR A 4 -40.20 -15.68 8.28
C THR A 4 -39.04 -14.88 8.89
N THR A 5 -38.04 -15.57 9.45
CA THR A 5 -36.82 -14.98 9.98
C THR A 5 -36.01 -14.26 8.90
N ARG A 6 -35.87 -14.88 7.71
CA ARG A 6 -35.14 -14.31 6.58
C ARG A 6 -35.84 -13.06 6.04
N THR A 7 -37.17 -13.04 5.98
CA THR A 7 -37.93 -11.87 5.54
C THR A 7 -37.77 -10.70 6.52
N VAL A 8 -37.87 -10.97 7.83
CA VAL A 8 -37.66 -9.95 8.87
C VAL A 8 -36.25 -9.35 8.80
N LEU A 9 -35.22 -10.17 8.60
CA LEU A 9 -33.84 -9.68 8.46
C LEU A 9 -33.63 -8.82 7.21
N ILE A 10 -34.19 -9.23 6.07
CA ILE A 10 -34.09 -8.45 4.82
C ILE A 10 -34.76 -7.09 4.97
N ASP A 11 -35.95 -7.04 5.58
CA ASP A 11 -36.68 -5.80 5.74
C ASP A 11 -35.99 -4.87 6.74
N ALA A 12 -35.41 -5.41 7.82
CA ALA A 12 -34.60 -4.64 8.76
C ALA A 12 -33.36 -4.01 8.10
N VAL A 13 -32.67 -4.76 7.22
CA VAL A 13 -31.53 -4.20 6.46
C VAL A 13 -32.00 -3.11 5.49
N ARG A 14 -33.11 -3.31 4.78
CA ARG A 14 -33.65 -2.32 3.84
C ARG A 14 -34.06 -1.02 4.53
N GLU A 15 -34.56 -1.09 5.76
CA GLU A 15 -34.99 0.09 6.53
C GLU A 15 -33.82 0.99 6.90
N VAL A 16 -32.63 0.42 7.17
CA VAL A 16 -31.44 1.17 7.58
C VAL A 16 -30.42 1.40 6.46
N ALA A 17 -30.57 0.69 5.33
CA ALA A 17 -29.66 0.82 4.20
C ALA A 17 -29.84 2.17 3.49
N HIS A 18 -28.73 2.81 3.15
CA HIS A 18 -28.73 3.96 2.26
C HIS A 18 -28.54 3.48 0.81
N PRO A 19 -29.54 3.65 -0.08
CA PRO A 19 -29.40 3.21 -1.47
C PRO A 19 -28.47 4.15 -2.25
N LEU A 20 -27.52 3.57 -2.98
CA LEU A 20 -26.70 4.29 -3.95
C LEU A 20 -27.47 4.34 -5.28
N THR A 21 -27.74 5.54 -5.77
CA THR A 21 -28.57 5.82 -6.95
C THR A 21 -27.77 6.28 -8.18
N GLY A 22 -26.46 6.51 -8.01
CA GLY A 22 -25.58 7.19 -8.95
C GLY A 22 -25.53 8.72 -8.75
N ALA A 23 -26.14 9.26 -7.69
CA ALA A 23 -26.11 10.69 -7.40
C ALA A 23 -24.80 11.08 -6.70
N THR A 24 -24.35 12.32 -6.92
CA THR A 24 -23.13 12.85 -6.28
C THR A 24 -23.21 12.86 -4.74
N SER A 25 -24.42 12.98 -4.21
CA SER A 25 -24.73 12.96 -2.77
C SER A 25 -24.81 11.56 -2.15
N ASP A 26 -24.72 10.48 -2.94
CA ASP A 26 -24.89 9.11 -2.43
C ASP A 26 -23.88 8.74 -1.32
N TYR A 27 -22.69 9.35 -1.35
CA TYR A 27 -21.67 9.15 -0.33
C TYR A 27 -21.72 10.17 0.82
N ASP A 28 -22.71 11.08 0.87
CA ASP A 28 -22.83 12.08 1.94
C ASP A 28 -22.95 11.44 3.33
N PRO A 29 -23.78 10.40 3.54
CA PRO A 29 -23.84 9.72 4.84
C PRO A 29 -22.50 9.07 5.23
N LEU A 30 -21.75 8.56 4.25
CA LEU A 30 -20.43 8.01 4.48
C LEU A 30 -19.42 9.11 4.87
N MET A 31 -19.45 10.27 4.21
CA MET A 31 -18.63 11.42 4.58
C MET A 31 -18.96 11.92 6.00
N GLN A 32 -20.24 11.89 6.40
CA GLN A 32 -20.65 12.22 7.76
C GLN A 32 -20.13 11.18 8.77
N LEU A 33 -20.25 9.89 8.47
CA LEU A 33 -19.72 8.81 9.31
C LEU A 33 -18.20 8.92 9.49
N ILE A 34 -17.48 9.23 8.41
CA ILE A 34 -16.03 9.41 8.43
C ILE A 34 -15.63 10.56 9.36
N GLY A 35 -16.43 11.63 9.40
CA GLY A 35 -16.18 12.77 10.29
C GLY A 35 -14.76 13.31 10.12
N ASP A 36 -14.02 13.37 11.23
CA ASP A 36 -12.63 13.83 11.30
C ASP A 36 -11.59 12.71 11.32
N ALA A 37 -12.00 11.46 11.04
CA ALA A 37 -11.10 10.32 11.00
C ALA A 37 -9.89 10.58 10.10
N ARG A 38 -8.74 10.11 10.56
CA ARG A 38 -7.45 10.26 9.86
C ARG A 38 -7.17 9.09 8.93
N PHE A 39 -7.74 7.93 9.21
CA PHE A 39 -7.54 6.72 8.43
C PHE A 39 -8.86 6.24 7.88
N VAL A 40 -8.96 6.13 6.55
CA VAL A 40 -10.12 5.51 5.90
C VAL A 40 -9.62 4.35 5.06
N LEU A 41 -9.94 3.14 5.49
CA LEU A 41 -9.54 1.92 4.83
C LEU A 41 -10.70 1.41 3.97
N LEU A 42 -10.52 1.45 2.65
CA LEU A 42 -11.50 1.04 1.66
C LEU A 42 -11.15 -0.35 1.12
N GLY A 43 -12.05 -1.28 1.38
CA GLY A 43 -11.94 -2.68 1.00
C GLY A 43 -12.29 -2.97 -0.46
N GLU A 44 -12.15 -4.24 -0.81
CA GLU A 44 -12.80 -4.86 -1.97
C GLU A 44 -12.99 -6.35 -1.68
N ALA A 45 -14.07 -6.96 -2.17
CA ALA A 45 -14.31 -8.40 -1.98
C ALA A 45 -13.57 -9.27 -3.00
N THR A 46 -13.11 -8.66 -4.11
CA THR A 46 -12.34 -9.30 -5.17
C THR A 46 -11.55 -8.22 -5.92
N HIS A 47 -10.32 -8.51 -6.32
CA HIS A 47 -9.49 -7.55 -7.06
C HIS A 47 -9.94 -7.27 -8.50
N GLY A 48 -10.91 -8.02 -9.05
CA GLY A 48 -11.28 -7.98 -10.47
C GLY A 48 -12.62 -7.32 -10.79
N THR A 49 -13.16 -6.52 -9.88
CA THR A 49 -14.50 -5.91 -10.00
C THR A 49 -14.40 -4.42 -10.27
N HIS A 50 -14.87 -3.99 -11.43
CA HIS A 50 -14.90 -2.59 -11.85
C HIS A 50 -15.55 -1.68 -10.79
N GLU A 51 -16.72 -2.06 -10.29
CA GLU A 51 -17.52 -1.27 -9.35
C GLU A 51 -16.77 -1.00 -8.03
N PHE A 52 -15.87 -1.90 -7.62
CA PHE A 52 -15.06 -1.69 -6.41
C PHE A 52 -13.97 -0.65 -6.63
N TYR A 53 -13.25 -0.67 -7.77
CA TYR A 53 -12.28 0.39 -8.09
C TYR A 53 -12.97 1.73 -8.30
N TRP A 54 -14.07 1.74 -9.05
CA TRP A 54 -14.84 2.96 -9.31
C TRP A 54 -15.31 3.60 -8.00
N ALA A 55 -15.95 2.84 -7.11
CA ALA A 55 -16.42 3.37 -5.83
C ALA A 55 -15.26 3.82 -4.93
N ARG A 56 -14.13 3.07 -4.88
CA ARG A 56 -12.92 3.51 -4.16
C ARG A 56 -12.41 4.85 -4.70
N ALA A 57 -12.35 5.00 -6.02
CA ALA A 57 -11.92 6.24 -6.66
C ALA A 57 -12.84 7.40 -6.30
N GLU A 58 -14.17 7.26 -6.44
CA GLU A 58 -15.14 8.33 -6.14
C GLU A 58 -15.12 8.75 -4.67
N ILE A 59 -15.10 7.78 -3.73
CA ILE A 59 -14.99 8.06 -2.30
C ILE A 59 -13.67 8.78 -2.00
N THR A 60 -12.56 8.33 -2.60
CA THR A 60 -11.24 8.93 -2.38
C THR A 60 -11.13 10.34 -2.92
N LYS A 61 -11.73 10.62 -4.09
CA LYS A 61 -11.83 11.98 -4.65
C LYS A 61 -12.49 12.93 -3.65
N ARG A 62 -13.62 12.52 -3.06
CA ARG A 62 -14.31 13.30 -2.02
C ARG A 62 -13.49 13.46 -0.75
N LEU A 63 -12.81 12.40 -0.29
CA LEU A 63 -11.94 12.48 0.88
C LEU A 63 -10.81 13.51 0.68
N ILE A 64 -10.22 13.54 -0.51
CA ILE A 64 -9.18 14.52 -0.87
C ILE A 64 -9.78 15.93 -0.90
N THR A 65 -10.87 16.16 -1.63
CA THR A 65 -11.40 17.50 -1.88
C THR A 65 -12.17 18.09 -0.70
N GLU A 66 -12.87 17.28 0.09
CA GLU A 66 -13.76 17.74 1.16
C GLU A 66 -13.16 17.58 2.55
N LYS A 67 -12.24 16.63 2.75
CA LYS A 67 -11.75 16.25 4.08
C LYS A 67 -10.24 16.36 4.28
N GLY A 68 -9.51 16.80 3.25
CA GLY A 68 -8.07 17.09 3.34
C GLY A 68 -7.20 15.84 3.44
N PHE A 69 -7.61 14.73 2.81
CA PHE A 69 -6.75 13.55 2.70
C PHE A 69 -5.60 13.81 1.72
N VAL A 70 -4.38 13.51 2.16
CA VAL A 70 -3.12 13.88 1.45
C VAL A 70 -2.33 12.67 0.97
N ALA A 71 -2.79 11.46 1.25
CA ALA A 71 -2.15 10.24 0.78
C ALA A 71 -3.18 9.16 0.45
N VAL A 72 -2.91 8.45 -0.63
CA VAL A 72 -3.58 7.21 -1.01
C VAL A 72 -2.54 6.09 -0.94
N ALA A 73 -2.65 5.23 0.06
CA ALA A 73 -1.79 4.07 0.25
C ALA A 73 -2.50 2.82 -0.25
N VAL A 74 -1.86 2.02 -1.10
CA VAL A 74 -2.49 0.90 -1.78
C VAL A 74 -1.77 -0.42 -1.50
N GLU A 75 -2.48 -1.53 -1.53
CA GLU A 75 -1.95 -2.90 -1.50
C GLU A 75 -1.18 -3.22 -2.80
N ALA A 76 -0.09 -2.50 -3.01
CA ALA A 76 0.77 -2.60 -4.17
C ALA A 76 2.23 -2.43 -3.79
N ASP A 77 3.09 -2.85 -4.70
CA ASP A 77 4.53 -2.76 -4.57
C ASP A 77 4.99 -1.30 -4.37
N TRP A 78 5.80 -1.07 -3.33
CA TRP A 78 6.34 0.23 -2.98
C TRP A 78 7.07 0.96 -4.14
N PRO A 79 8.04 0.34 -4.85
CA PRO A 79 8.74 1.03 -5.94
C PRO A 79 7.83 1.35 -7.14
N ASP A 80 6.86 0.49 -7.46
CA ASP A 80 5.93 0.71 -8.57
C ASP A 80 4.97 1.88 -8.26
N ALA A 81 4.41 1.90 -7.05
CA ALA A 81 3.58 2.99 -6.59
C ALA A 81 4.39 4.30 -6.46
N TYR A 82 5.68 4.26 -6.13
CA TYR A 82 6.53 5.45 -6.09
C TYR A 82 6.69 6.09 -7.48
N ARG A 83 6.79 5.29 -8.55
CA ARG A 83 6.78 5.84 -9.92
C ARG A 83 5.49 6.62 -10.20
N VAL A 84 4.34 6.07 -9.82
CA VAL A 84 3.04 6.74 -9.92
C VAL A 84 3.00 7.99 -9.05
N ASN A 85 3.55 7.95 -7.84
CA ASN A 85 3.62 9.10 -6.95
C ASN A 85 4.35 10.29 -7.60
N ARG A 86 5.51 10.02 -8.20
CA ARG A 86 6.29 11.04 -8.88
C ARG A 86 5.50 11.62 -10.06
N TYR A 87 4.77 10.78 -10.80
CA TYR A 87 3.87 11.23 -11.86
C TYR A 87 2.76 12.14 -11.35
N VAL A 88 2.01 11.75 -10.31
CA VAL A 88 0.89 12.58 -9.83
C VAL A 88 1.34 13.88 -9.16
N ARG A 89 2.60 13.94 -8.68
CA ARG A 89 3.20 15.15 -8.10
C ARG A 89 3.92 16.04 -9.12
N GLY A 90 4.13 15.55 -10.35
CA GLY A 90 4.84 16.26 -11.42
C GLY A 90 6.37 16.28 -11.26
N ILE A 91 6.95 15.22 -10.69
CA ILE A 91 8.38 15.08 -10.34
C ILE A 91 9.10 14.05 -11.25
N ASN A 92 8.44 13.51 -12.27
CA ASN A 92 9.07 12.63 -13.27
C ASN A 92 8.74 13.04 -14.71
N ASP A 93 9.44 12.40 -15.63
CA ASP A 93 9.33 12.63 -17.08
C ASP A 93 8.32 11.69 -17.78
N ASP A 94 7.52 10.92 -17.02
CA ASP A 94 6.49 10.07 -17.60
C ASP A 94 5.43 10.96 -18.29
N ALA A 95 5.24 10.77 -19.59
CA ALA A 95 4.37 11.59 -20.41
C ALA A 95 2.88 11.34 -20.12
N THR A 96 2.53 10.09 -19.81
CA THR A 96 1.15 9.66 -19.59
C THR A 96 0.98 8.86 -18.30
N SER A 97 -0.25 8.82 -17.80
CA SER A 97 -0.70 7.97 -16.69
C SER A 97 -0.42 6.49 -16.96
N ARG A 98 -0.58 6.06 -18.21
CA ARG A 98 -0.25 4.70 -18.67
C ARG A 98 1.23 4.38 -18.53
N ASP A 99 2.12 5.34 -18.82
CA ASP A 99 3.57 5.16 -18.65
C ASP A 99 3.94 5.04 -17.17
N ALA A 100 3.34 5.88 -16.32
CA ALA A 100 3.55 5.83 -14.87
C ALA A 100 3.11 4.47 -14.28
N LEU A 101 1.99 3.93 -14.75
CA LEU A 101 1.46 2.62 -14.33
C LEU A 101 2.24 1.44 -14.95
N ALA A 102 3.14 1.65 -15.91
CA ALA A 102 3.89 0.57 -16.54
C ALA A 102 4.94 -0.09 -15.62
N GLY A 103 5.16 0.47 -14.42
CA GLY A 103 5.93 -0.17 -13.34
C GLY A 103 5.30 -1.47 -12.87
N PHE A 104 3.96 -1.50 -12.74
CA PHE A 104 3.18 -2.68 -12.35
C PHE A 104 3.25 -3.77 -13.45
N LYS A 105 4.29 -4.59 -13.38
CA LYS A 105 4.58 -5.66 -14.34
C LYS A 105 4.18 -7.03 -13.83
N ARG A 106 3.99 -7.15 -12.52
CA ARG A 106 3.73 -8.42 -11.87
C ARG A 106 2.32 -8.89 -12.08
N PHE A 107 2.17 -10.20 -12.00
CA PHE A 107 0.89 -10.85 -12.16
C PHE A 107 0.02 -10.70 -10.89
N PRO A 108 -1.28 -10.42 -11.03
CA PRO A 108 -1.96 -10.05 -12.27
C PRO A 108 -1.80 -8.56 -12.61
N ILE A 109 -1.35 -8.28 -13.84
CA ILE A 109 -1.06 -6.92 -14.33
C ILE A 109 -2.29 -6.00 -14.20
N TRP A 110 -3.49 -6.55 -14.46
CA TRP A 110 -4.75 -5.81 -14.48
C TRP A 110 -5.18 -5.27 -13.11
N MET A 111 -4.60 -5.75 -12.00
CA MET A 111 -5.00 -5.32 -10.65
C MET A 111 -4.80 -3.81 -10.46
N TRP A 112 -3.63 -3.29 -10.84
CA TRP A 112 -3.34 -1.86 -10.78
C TRP A 112 -3.29 -1.19 -12.15
N ARG A 113 -3.35 -1.97 -13.24
CA ARG A 113 -3.41 -1.47 -14.63
C ARG A 113 -4.77 -1.74 -15.26
N ASN A 114 -5.81 -1.16 -14.67
CA ASN A 114 -7.16 -1.11 -15.21
C ASN A 114 -7.57 0.34 -15.51
N THR A 115 -8.72 0.51 -16.16
CA THR A 115 -9.25 1.82 -16.55
C THR A 115 -9.62 2.69 -15.35
N ASP A 116 -10.16 2.12 -14.28
CA ASP A 116 -10.58 2.88 -13.11
C ASP A 116 -9.39 3.50 -12.36
N VAL A 117 -8.30 2.74 -12.20
CA VAL A 117 -7.05 3.24 -11.63
C VAL A 117 -6.41 4.26 -12.55
N LEU A 118 -6.41 4.04 -13.86
CA LEU A 118 -5.91 5.00 -14.85
C LEU A 118 -6.62 6.35 -14.71
N ASP A 119 -7.95 6.34 -14.73
CA ASP A 119 -8.79 7.53 -14.63
C ASP A 119 -8.59 8.24 -13.27
N PHE A 120 -8.44 7.48 -12.18
CA PHE A 120 -8.12 8.04 -10.88
C PHE A 120 -6.75 8.73 -10.84
N ILE A 121 -5.72 8.12 -11.41
CA ILE A 121 -4.37 8.68 -11.45
C ILE A 121 -4.31 9.95 -12.33
N GLU A 122 -5.03 9.97 -13.45
CA GLU A 122 -5.18 11.18 -14.28
C GLU A 122 -5.88 12.31 -13.55
N TRP A 123 -6.98 11.98 -12.87
CA TRP A 123 -7.70 12.93 -12.01
C TRP A 123 -6.79 13.46 -10.90
N LEU A 124 -6.04 12.60 -10.22
CA LEU A 124 -5.18 12.97 -9.11
C LEU A 124 -4.05 13.91 -9.56
N ARG A 125 -3.42 13.63 -10.71
CA ARG A 125 -2.43 14.53 -11.30
C ARG A 125 -3.03 15.89 -11.65
N THR A 126 -4.23 15.90 -12.24
CA THR A 126 -4.94 17.12 -12.60
C THR A 126 -5.28 17.95 -11.36
N HIS A 127 -5.79 17.31 -10.31
CA HIS A 127 -6.06 17.93 -9.02
C HIS A 127 -4.77 18.52 -8.42
N ASN A 128 -3.70 17.74 -8.31
CA ASN A 128 -2.43 18.22 -7.75
C ASN A 128 -1.80 19.37 -8.54
N THR A 129 -2.03 19.44 -9.85
CA THR A 129 -1.49 20.50 -10.72
C THR A 129 -2.32 21.78 -10.63
N SER A 130 -3.61 21.69 -10.28
CA SER A 130 -4.46 22.87 -10.09
C SER A 130 -4.29 23.54 -8.73
N LEU A 131 -3.66 22.85 -7.77
CA LEU A 131 -3.32 23.42 -6.47
C LEU A 131 -2.23 24.51 -6.58
N PRO A 132 -2.25 25.54 -5.70
CA PRO A 132 -1.17 26.52 -5.61
C PRO A 132 0.20 25.85 -5.38
N PRO A 133 1.32 26.41 -5.89
CA PRO A 133 2.64 25.77 -5.86
C PRO A 133 3.13 25.30 -4.48
N ASP A 134 2.80 26.02 -3.42
CA ASP A 134 3.21 25.72 -2.05
C ASP A 134 2.21 24.84 -1.28
N THR A 135 1.13 24.43 -1.94
CA THR A 135 0.14 23.53 -1.34
C THR A 135 0.68 22.11 -1.37
N ARG A 136 0.53 21.43 -0.24
CA ARG A 136 0.83 20.00 -0.13
C ARG A 136 0.01 19.21 -1.14
N LYS A 137 0.69 18.53 -2.05
CA LYS A 137 0.08 17.65 -3.06
C LYS A 137 -0.25 16.29 -2.44
N THR A 138 -1.35 15.70 -2.90
CA THR A 138 -1.75 14.35 -2.51
C THR A 138 -0.86 13.31 -3.19
N GLY A 139 -0.27 12.41 -2.41
CA GLY A 139 0.60 11.35 -2.93
C GLY A 139 -0.10 10.00 -3.11
N PHE A 140 0.56 9.10 -3.84
CA PHE A 140 0.16 7.72 -4.08
C PHE A 140 1.28 6.78 -3.61
N TYR A 141 0.99 5.80 -2.78
CA TYR A 141 2.01 5.02 -2.06
C TYR A 141 1.67 3.54 -2.08
N GLY A 142 2.69 2.68 -2.17
CA GLY A 142 2.52 1.25 -1.98
C GLY A 142 2.56 0.90 -0.50
N LEU A 143 2.19 -0.32 -0.16
CA LEU A 143 2.31 -0.86 1.20
C LEU A 143 2.87 -2.29 1.19
N ASP A 144 2.75 -2.99 0.06
CA ASP A 144 3.01 -4.43 -0.02
C ASP A 144 4.51 -4.74 -0.16
N LEU A 145 4.89 -5.95 0.24
CA LEU A 145 6.30 -6.35 0.40
C LEU A 145 6.82 -7.27 -0.70
N TYR A 146 6.00 -7.61 -1.70
CA TYR A 146 6.41 -8.63 -2.64
C TYR A 146 7.59 -8.19 -3.52
N SER A 147 7.83 -6.89 -3.69
CA SER A 147 8.81 -6.30 -4.62
C SER A 147 10.26 -6.37 -4.14
N LEU A 148 10.74 -7.54 -3.68
CA LEU A 148 12.10 -7.72 -3.17
C LEU A 148 13.18 -7.17 -4.12
N HIS A 149 13.25 -7.69 -5.35
CA HIS A 149 14.29 -7.32 -6.31
C HIS A 149 14.17 -5.85 -6.78
N ALA A 150 12.95 -5.39 -7.06
CA ALA A 150 12.71 -4.00 -7.43
C ALA A 150 13.10 -3.03 -6.30
N SER A 151 12.91 -3.42 -5.04
CA SER A 151 13.29 -2.62 -3.88
C SER A 151 14.80 -2.59 -3.67
N ILE A 152 15.49 -3.73 -3.87
CA ILE A 152 16.95 -3.82 -3.89
C ILE A 152 17.53 -2.84 -4.93
N GLU A 153 17.02 -2.90 -6.17
CA GLU A 153 17.48 -2.01 -7.24
C GLU A 153 17.16 -0.54 -6.94
N ALA A 154 16.04 -0.23 -6.29
CA ALA A 154 15.71 1.13 -5.87
C ALA A 154 16.71 1.67 -4.81
N VAL A 155 17.09 0.85 -3.82
CA VAL A 155 18.12 1.22 -2.83
C VAL A 155 19.45 1.48 -3.51
N ILE A 156 19.88 0.58 -4.39
CA ILE A 156 21.17 0.70 -5.07
C ILE A 156 21.17 1.94 -5.98
N SER A 157 20.12 2.16 -6.77
CA SER A 157 19.99 3.31 -7.68
C SER A 157 19.99 4.65 -6.94
N TYR A 158 19.43 4.70 -5.72
CA TYR A 158 19.52 5.87 -4.86
C TYR A 158 20.96 6.10 -4.40
N LEU A 159 21.61 5.06 -3.88
CA LEU A 159 23.00 5.14 -3.40
C LEU A 159 23.98 5.52 -4.51
N GLU A 160 23.80 5.06 -5.75
CA GLU A 160 24.66 5.44 -6.87
C GLU A 160 24.70 6.95 -7.13
N LYS A 161 23.62 7.66 -6.78
CA LYS A 161 23.55 9.12 -6.91
C LYS A 161 24.20 9.85 -5.74
N VAL A 162 24.03 9.34 -4.51
CA VAL A 162 24.38 10.08 -3.28
C VAL A 162 25.66 9.60 -2.59
N ASP A 163 26.00 8.31 -2.74
CA ASP A 163 27.20 7.66 -2.21
C ASP A 163 27.55 6.38 -3.03
N PRO A 164 28.34 6.52 -4.11
CA PRO A 164 28.73 5.39 -4.96
C PRO A 164 29.50 4.28 -4.24
N GLU A 165 30.20 4.58 -3.14
CA GLU A 165 30.91 3.54 -2.36
C GLU A 165 29.92 2.74 -1.51
N ALA A 166 28.91 3.39 -0.92
CA ALA A 166 27.79 2.69 -0.30
C ALA A 166 27.01 1.84 -1.30
N ALA A 167 26.83 2.31 -2.54
CA ALA A 167 26.20 1.52 -3.60
C ALA A 167 26.96 0.22 -3.89
N LYS A 168 28.31 0.26 -3.94
CA LYS A 168 29.13 -0.95 -4.11
C LYS A 168 28.95 -1.94 -2.96
N ARG A 169 28.92 -1.45 -1.71
CA ARG A 169 28.65 -2.29 -0.53
C ARG A 169 27.24 -2.90 -0.57
N ALA A 170 26.24 -2.13 -0.96
CA ALA A 170 24.87 -2.60 -1.13
C ALA A 170 24.78 -3.70 -2.19
N ARG A 171 25.39 -3.50 -3.37
CA ARG A 171 25.48 -4.53 -4.43
C ARG A 171 26.13 -5.81 -3.92
N TYR A 172 27.21 -5.70 -3.14
CA TYR A 172 27.87 -6.85 -2.55
C TYR A 172 26.96 -7.60 -1.57
N ARG A 173 26.29 -6.90 -0.65
CA ARG A 173 25.35 -7.52 0.30
C ARG A 173 24.18 -8.22 -0.40
N TYR A 174 23.52 -7.52 -1.32
CA TYR A 174 22.37 -8.07 -2.04
C TYR A 174 22.75 -9.17 -3.06
N SER A 175 24.03 -9.35 -3.39
CA SER A 175 24.48 -10.42 -4.29
C SER A 175 24.16 -11.84 -3.79
N CYS A 176 23.85 -12.01 -2.50
CA CYS A 176 23.41 -13.28 -1.94
C CYS A 176 22.16 -13.83 -2.66
N PHE A 177 21.24 -12.96 -3.09
CA PHE A 177 20.04 -13.32 -3.86
C PHE A 177 20.37 -13.72 -5.32
N GLY A 178 21.54 -13.33 -5.84
CA GLY A 178 21.89 -13.49 -7.24
C GLY A 178 21.89 -14.94 -7.74
N HIS A 179 22.04 -15.92 -6.84
CA HIS A 179 21.95 -17.35 -7.16
C HIS A 179 20.56 -17.79 -7.63
N TYR A 180 19.51 -17.04 -7.28
CA TYR A 180 18.11 -17.35 -7.57
C TYR A 180 17.52 -16.47 -8.67
N GLY A 181 18.33 -15.58 -9.27
CA GLY A 181 17.85 -14.61 -10.25
C GLY A 181 16.78 -13.70 -9.64
N GLU A 182 15.66 -13.55 -10.34
CA GLU A 182 14.48 -12.78 -9.89
C GLU A 182 13.44 -13.65 -9.16
N ASP A 183 13.75 -14.92 -8.89
CA ASP A 183 12.82 -15.87 -8.27
C ASP A 183 12.97 -15.87 -6.74
N ALA A 184 12.23 -14.95 -6.10
CA ALA A 184 12.18 -14.85 -4.65
C ALA A 184 11.58 -16.09 -3.96
N GLN A 185 10.73 -16.87 -4.66
CA GLN A 185 10.19 -18.12 -4.10
C GLN A 185 11.24 -19.22 -4.10
N ALA A 186 12.09 -19.30 -5.14
CA ALA A 186 13.22 -20.21 -5.16
C ALA A 186 14.22 -19.92 -4.03
N TYR A 187 14.49 -18.63 -3.76
CA TYR A 187 15.23 -18.21 -2.56
C TYR A 187 14.53 -18.71 -1.29
N GLY A 188 13.25 -18.40 -1.14
CA GLY A 188 12.46 -18.75 0.04
C GLY A 188 12.45 -20.26 0.33
N TYR A 189 12.35 -21.08 -0.71
CA TYR A 189 12.42 -22.54 -0.60
C TYR A 189 13.80 -22.99 -0.11
N ALA A 190 14.87 -22.51 -0.74
CA ALA A 190 16.23 -22.92 -0.37
C ALA A 190 16.60 -22.47 1.05
N ALA A 191 16.31 -21.22 1.41
CA ALA A 191 16.61 -20.67 2.73
C ALA A 191 15.70 -21.27 3.81
N GLY A 192 14.39 -21.44 3.54
CA GLY A 192 13.43 -21.97 4.49
C GLY A 192 13.68 -23.45 4.86
N PHE A 193 14.21 -24.24 3.94
CA PHE A 193 14.61 -25.63 4.18
C PHE A 193 16.10 -25.80 4.56
N ASN A 194 16.82 -24.71 4.86
CA ASN A 194 18.25 -24.71 5.19
C ASN A 194 19.14 -25.39 4.12
N LEU A 195 18.75 -25.32 2.85
CA LEU A 195 19.55 -25.80 1.72
C LEU A 195 20.67 -24.81 1.35
N SER A 196 20.55 -23.55 1.80
CA SER A 196 21.51 -22.48 1.62
C SER A 196 21.49 -21.53 2.83
N LYS A 197 22.54 -20.71 2.98
CA LYS A 197 22.52 -19.63 3.97
C LYS A 197 21.46 -18.60 3.56
N SER A 198 20.68 -18.11 4.54
CA SER A 198 19.79 -16.97 4.31
C SER A 198 20.59 -15.68 4.05
N CYS A 199 19.90 -14.72 3.46
CA CYS A 199 20.37 -13.35 3.21
C CYS A 199 20.06 -12.39 4.37
N GLU A 200 19.62 -12.91 5.52
CA GLU A 200 19.09 -12.12 6.65
C GLU A 200 20.13 -11.13 7.18
N ASP A 201 21.36 -11.59 7.44
CA ASP A 201 22.44 -10.73 7.94
C ASP A 201 22.72 -9.58 6.96
N GLU A 202 22.71 -9.89 5.67
CA GLU A 202 23.06 -9.00 4.58
C GLU A 202 22.01 -7.89 4.39
N VAL A 203 20.72 -8.23 4.40
CA VAL A 203 19.62 -7.25 4.30
C VAL A 203 19.51 -6.38 5.56
N VAL A 204 19.71 -6.96 6.74
CA VAL A 204 19.71 -6.21 8.01
C VAL A 204 20.90 -5.25 8.07
N ALA A 205 22.10 -5.71 7.72
CA ALA A 205 23.29 -4.86 7.66
C ALA A 205 23.11 -3.69 6.69
N GLN A 206 22.46 -3.93 5.54
CA GLN A 206 22.19 -2.88 4.57
C GLN A 206 21.20 -1.83 5.10
N LEU A 207 20.12 -2.26 5.76
CA LEU A 207 19.16 -1.35 6.38
C LEU A 207 19.82 -0.50 7.49
N ILE A 208 20.61 -1.14 8.36
CA ILE A 208 21.31 -0.45 9.45
C ILE A 208 22.27 0.61 8.90
N GLU A 209 23.07 0.28 7.87
CA GLU A 209 23.99 1.25 7.26
C GLU A 209 23.23 2.45 6.69
N LEU A 210 22.14 2.22 5.94
CA LEU A 210 21.35 3.30 5.37
C LEU A 210 20.77 4.23 6.47
N GLN A 211 20.31 3.65 7.57
CA GLN A 211 19.79 4.41 8.72
C GLN A 211 20.87 5.19 9.47
N GLN A 212 22.08 4.64 9.61
CA GLN A 212 23.19 5.33 10.26
C GLN A 212 23.62 6.60 9.52
N HIS A 213 23.42 6.64 8.20
CA HIS A 213 23.75 7.80 7.35
C HIS A 213 22.56 8.74 7.10
N THR A 214 21.45 8.58 7.82
CA THR A 214 20.24 9.43 7.67
C THR A 214 20.57 10.92 7.74
N THR A 215 21.40 11.34 8.69
CA THR A 215 21.77 12.76 8.86
C THR A 215 22.69 13.28 7.77
N ASP A 216 23.47 12.42 7.13
CA ASP A 216 24.44 12.79 6.10
C ASP A 216 23.75 12.96 4.74
N PHE A 217 22.73 12.14 4.46
CA PHE A 217 21.99 12.15 3.20
C PHE A 217 20.80 13.11 3.21
N ALA A 218 20.03 13.19 4.31
CA ALA A 218 18.84 14.06 4.38
C ALA A 218 19.17 15.56 4.37
N LYS A 219 20.40 15.96 4.75
CA LYS A 219 20.81 17.37 4.81
C LYS A 219 21.28 17.96 3.49
N ARG A 220 21.50 17.15 2.44
CA ARG A 220 22.26 17.62 1.27
C ARG A 220 21.48 18.49 0.29
N ASP A 221 20.16 18.37 0.13
CA ASP A 221 19.42 19.14 -0.90
C ASP A 221 17.94 19.47 -0.58
N GLY A 222 17.60 19.68 0.71
CA GLY A 222 16.26 20.11 1.12
C GLY A 222 15.18 19.00 1.02
N ARG A 223 13.90 19.39 0.87
CA ARG A 223 12.74 18.46 1.01
C ARG A 223 12.71 17.31 0.00
N VAL A 224 13.14 17.55 -1.24
CA VAL A 224 13.17 16.50 -2.27
C VAL A 224 14.17 15.40 -1.88
N ALA A 225 15.31 15.77 -1.30
CA ALA A 225 16.28 14.80 -0.80
C ALA A 225 15.77 14.01 0.42
N GLU A 226 14.95 14.63 1.27
CA GLU A 226 14.30 13.95 2.39
C GLU A 226 13.28 12.91 1.92
N ASP A 227 12.42 13.27 0.95
CA ASP A 227 11.49 12.34 0.31
C ASP A 227 12.27 11.18 -0.34
N GLU A 228 13.27 11.46 -1.18
CA GLU A 228 14.05 10.41 -1.86
C GLU A 228 14.79 9.47 -0.89
N PHE A 229 15.33 10.01 0.21
CA PHE A 229 15.92 9.18 1.27
C PHE A 229 14.86 8.30 1.95
N PHE A 230 13.70 8.85 2.31
CA PHE A 230 12.61 8.08 2.91
C PHE A 230 12.18 6.92 2.01
N TYR A 231 12.04 7.16 0.70
CA TYR A 231 11.74 6.09 -0.26
C TYR A 231 12.82 5.01 -0.30
N ALA A 232 14.10 5.38 -0.28
CA ALA A 232 15.19 4.42 -0.25
C ALA A 232 15.19 3.62 1.07
N GLU A 233 14.93 4.26 2.20
CA GLU A 233 14.83 3.59 3.51
C GLU A 233 13.68 2.58 3.54
N GLN A 234 12.50 2.96 3.04
CA GLN A 234 11.36 2.04 2.97
C GLN A 234 11.64 0.84 2.04
N ASN A 235 12.34 1.04 0.92
CA ASN A 235 12.77 -0.09 0.07
C ASN A 235 13.78 -1.01 0.79
N ALA A 236 14.69 -0.46 1.62
CA ALA A 236 15.61 -1.27 2.40
C ALA A 236 14.90 -2.07 3.51
N ARG A 237 13.89 -1.47 4.18
CA ARG A 237 13.01 -2.17 5.12
C ARG A 237 12.23 -3.28 4.43
N LEU A 238 11.64 -2.97 3.27
CA LEU A 238 10.93 -3.95 2.45
C LEU A 238 11.82 -5.12 2.08
N ALA A 239 13.07 -4.88 1.63
CA ALA A 239 14.00 -5.97 1.33
C ALA A 239 14.27 -6.87 2.54
N LYS A 240 14.38 -6.30 3.75
CA LYS A 240 14.54 -7.06 5.00
C LYS A 240 13.28 -7.87 5.33
N ASP A 241 12.09 -7.28 5.23
CA ASP A 241 10.84 -7.98 5.58
C ASP A 241 10.45 -9.01 4.52
N ALA A 242 10.75 -8.75 3.25
CA ALA A 242 10.54 -9.68 2.15
C ALA A 242 11.45 -10.91 2.25
N GLU A 243 12.71 -10.74 2.68
CA GLU A 243 13.59 -11.87 2.99
C GLU A 243 12.93 -12.83 3.99
N GLU A 244 12.48 -12.29 5.13
CA GLU A 244 11.83 -13.05 6.19
C GLU A 244 10.51 -13.68 5.73
N TYR A 245 9.73 -12.95 4.95
CA TYR A 245 8.49 -13.44 4.34
C TYR A 245 8.75 -14.64 3.42
N TYR A 246 9.64 -14.51 2.44
CA TYR A 246 9.88 -15.59 1.47
C TYR A 246 10.49 -16.82 2.14
N ARG A 247 11.39 -16.63 3.11
CA ARG A 247 11.95 -17.72 3.90
C ARG A 247 10.90 -18.43 4.76
N SER A 248 9.95 -17.71 5.35
CA SER A 248 8.89 -18.29 6.18
C SER A 248 7.70 -18.86 5.38
N MET A 249 7.56 -18.48 4.10
CA MET A 249 6.45 -18.86 3.22
C MET A 249 6.18 -20.36 3.18
N PHE A 250 7.21 -21.19 3.30
CA PHE A 250 7.12 -22.65 3.24
C PHE A 250 6.99 -23.33 4.61
N SER A 251 7.04 -22.56 5.71
CA SER A 251 7.02 -23.06 7.08
C SER A 251 5.65 -22.97 7.77
N GLY A 252 4.76 -22.06 7.36
CA GLY A 252 3.39 -21.95 7.88
C GLY A 252 2.63 -20.70 7.44
N ARG A 253 1.37 -20.88 7.03
CA ARG A 253 0.49 -19.84 6.48
C ARG A 253 0.25 -18.64 7.41
N VAL A 254 -0.03 -18.89 8.69
CA VAL A 254 -0.30 -17.81 9.67
C VAL A 254 0.93 -16.92 9.88
N SER A 255 2.13 -17.50 9.84
CA SER A 255 3.38 -16.74 10.00
C SER A 255 3.59 -15.77 8.84
N SER A 256 3.50 -16.24 7.60
CA SER A 256 3.72 -15.40 6.41
C SER A 256 2.61 -14.36 6.23
N TRP A 257 1.35 -14.69 6.53
CA TRP A 257 0.24 -13.73 6.55
C TRP A 257 0.51 -12.59 7.53
N ASN A 258 0.83 -12.92 8.78
CA ASN A 258 1.05 -11.94 9.82
C ASN A 258 2.29 -11.07 9.57
N LEU A 259 3.32 -11.62 8.93
CA LEU A 259 4.49 -10.84 8.48
C LEU A 259 4.06 -9.81 7.43
N ARG A 260 3.22 -10.21 6.47
CA ARG A 260 2.75 -9.32 5.41
C ARG A 260 1.90 -8.16 5.92
N ASP A 261 0.92 -8.45 6.75
CA ASP A 261 0.04 -7.40 7.28
C ASP A 261 0.74 -6.52 8.31
N ARG A 262 1.72 -7.05 9.06
CA ARG A 262 2.60 -6.21 9.91
C ARG A 262 3.43 -5.26 9.07
N HIS A 263 4.07 -5.74 8.00
CA HIS A 263 4.84 -4.89 7.11
C HIS A 263 3.97 -3.76 6.53
N MET A 264 2.79 -4.08 5.98
CA MET A 264 1.88 -3.06 5.44
C MET A 264 1.49 -2.01 6.49
N ALA A 265 1.18 -2.44 7.72
CA ALA A 265 0.86 -1.53 8.80
C ALA A 265 2.06 -0.67 9.22
N GLU A 266 3.26 -1.24 9.35
CA GLU A 266 4.47 -0.51 9.71
C GLU A 266 4.89 0.50 8.64
N THR A 267 4.76 0.13 7.36
CA THR A 267 4.98 1.02 6.20
C THR A 267 3.99 2.18 6.22
N LEU A 268 2.71 1.92 6.54
CA LEU A 268 1.69 2.98 6.69
C LEU A 268 2.06 3.96 7.83
N GLU A 269 2.53 3.47 8.96
CA GLU A 269 2.94 4.33 10.08
C GLU A 269 4.19 5.14 9.75
N ALA A 270 5.18 4.53 9.11
CA ALA A 270 6.36 5.23 8.64
C ALA A 270 5.98 6.35 7.65
N LEU A 271 5.03 6.07 6.76
CA LEU A 271 4.48 7.05 5.84
C LEU A 271 3.78 8.20 6.56
N VAL A 272 2.88 7.90 7.51
CA VAL A 272 2.17 8.93 8.29
C VAL A 272 3.15 9.79 9.09
N ALA A 273 4.15 9.18 9.70
CA ALA A 273 5.18 9.89 10.45
C ALA A 273 6.02 10.80 9.54
N HIS A 274 6.42 10.31 8.37
CA HIS A 274 7.14 11.10 7.36
C HIS A 274 6.31 12.30 6.89
N LEU A 275 5.06 12.02 6.52
CA LEU A 275 4.11 13.04 6.07
C LEU A 275 3.72 14.03 7.16
N GLY A 276 3.71 13.63 8.44
CA GLY A 276 3.38 14.50 9.56
C GLY A 276 4.44 15.54 9.90
N ARG A 277 5.67 15.42 9.40
CA ARG A 277 6.76 16.38 9.66
C ARG A 277 6.49 17.78 9.12
N GLU A 278 5.62 17.89 8.11
CA GLU A 278 5.21 19.17 7.53
C GLU A 278 4.16 19.92 8.37
N GLY A 279 3.71 19.33 9.49
CA GLY A 279 2.68 19.86 10.38
C GLY A 279 1.27 19.39 10.01
N GLY A 280 0.41 19.33 11.03
CA GLY A 280 -0.98 18.89 10.91
C GLY A 280 -1.16 17.37 10.98
N ASP A 281 -2.39 16.95 11.25
CA ASP A 281 -2.77 15.54 11.30
C ASP A 281 -2.83 14.97 9.88
N THR A 282 -1.87 14.11 9.54
CA THR A 282 -1.86 13.44 8.24
C THR A 282 -3.07 12.50 8.14
N LYS A 283 -3.86 12.69 7.09
CA LYS A 283 -5.01 11.85 6.75
C LYS A 283 -4.71 10.99 5.50
N VAL A 284 -4.94 9.69 5.62
CA VAL A 284 -4.56 8.67 4.63
C VAL A 284 -5.75 7.79 4.28
N VAL A 285 -5.98 7.61 2.97
CA VAL A 285 -6.90 6.60 2.45
C VAL A 285 -6.09 5.35 2.14
N VAL A 286 -6.55 4.17 2.60
CA VAL A 286 -5.92 2.88 2.29
C VAL A 286 -6.82 2.10 1.35
N TRP A 287 -6.30 1.60 0.23
CA TRP A 287 -7.00 0.66 -0.65
C TRP A 287 -6.35 -0.71 -0.54
N ALA A 288 -7.07 -1.68 -0.01
CA ALA A 288 -6.61 -3.07 0.05
C ALA A 288 -7.81 -4.02 0.03
N HIS A 289 -7.56 -5.31 -0.13
CA HIS A 289 -8.61 -6.32 -0.04
C HIS A 289 -9.32 -6.29 1.33
N ASN A 290 -10.59 -6.72 1.39
CA ASN A 290 -11.36 -6.82 2.65
C ASN A 290 -10.63 -7.61 3.74
N SER A 291 -9.82 -8.61 3.34
CA SER A 291 -9.00 -9.40 4.27
C SER A 291 -7.95 -8.57 5.01
N HIS A 292 -7.44 -7.51 4.37
CA HIS A 292 -6.46 -6.59 4.95
C HIS A 292 -7.13 -5.44 5.71
N VAL A 293 -8.19 -4.85 5.17
CA VAL A 293 -8.81 -3.65 5.77
C VAL A 293 -9.83 -3.92 6.86
N GLY A 294 -10.32 -5.16 7.02
CA GLY A 294 -11.27 -5.51 8.08
C GLY A 294 -10.63 -5.47 9.48
N ASP A 295 -11.40 -5.72 10.53
CA ASP A 295 -10.86 -5.94 11.88
C ASP A 295 -10.83 -7.45 12.17
N ALA A 296 -9.67 -8.08 12.03
CA ALA A 296 -9.53 -9.54 12.13
C ALA A 296 -10.03 -10.13 13.46
N ARG A 297 -10.07 -9.35 14.55
CA ARG A 297 -10.62 -9.78 15.85
C ARG A 297 -12.11 -10.13 15.78
N ALA A 298 -12.82 -9.59 14.79
CA ALA A 298 -14.24 -9.82 14.55
C ALA A 298 -14.50 -10.86 13.44
N THR A 299 -13.47 -11.55 12.94
CA THR A 299 -13.58 -12.53 11.84
C THR A 299 -12.94 -13.87 12.23
N SER A 300 -13.04 -14.86 11.35
CA SER A 300 -12.35 -16.15 11.54
C SER A 300 -10.83 -16.01 11.55
N MET A 301 -10.27 -14.98 10.91
CA MET A 301 -8.82 -14.72 10.89
C MET A 301 -8.28 -14.60 12.31
N GLY A 302 -8.91 -13.80 13.17
CA GLY A 302 -8.49 -13.64 14.56
C GLY A 302 -8.54 -14.96 15.35
N SER A 303 -9.50 -15.84 15.06
CA SER A 303 -9.58 -17.16 15.69
C SER A 303 -8.48 -18.12 15.24
N GLU A 304 -7.93 -17.91 14.05
CA GLU A 304 -6.81 -18.67 13.48
C GLU A 304 -5.44 -18.08 13.86
N GLY A 305 -5.42 -16.98 14.62
CA GLY A 305 -4.21 -16.25 15.00
C GLY A 305 -3.68 -15.34 13.89
N GLU A 306 -4.44 -15.14 12.82
CA GLU A 306 -4.15 -14.16 11.77
C GLU A 306 -4.55 -12.75 12.23
N LEU A 307 -3.73 -11.77 11.89
CA LEU A 307 -4.01 -10.34 12.08
C LEU A 307 -4.13 -9.65 10.73
N ASN A 308 -4.64 -8.41 10.72
CA ASN A 308 -4.69 -7.62 9.50
C ASN A 308 -4.48 -6.13 9.71
N VAL A 309 -4.23 -5.40 8.62
CA VAL A 309 -3.97 -3.95 8.64
C VAL A 309 -5.08 -3.19 9.36
N GLY A 310 -6.35 -3.47 9.09
CA GLY A 310 -7.47 -2.76 9.71
C GLY A 310 -7.56 -2.97 11.21
N GLN A 311 -7.27 -4.18 11.72
CA GLN A 311 -7.08 -4.41 13.16
C GLN A 311 -5.92 -3.57 13.70
N LEU A 312 -4.74 -3.66 13.09
CA LEU A 312 -3.53 -2.99 13.58
C LEU A 312 -3.69 -1.47 13.61
N VAL A 313 -4.34 -0.89 12.60
CA VAL A 313 -4.64 0.55 12.54
C VAL A 313 -5.64 0.94 13.64
N ARG A 314 -6.69 0.14 13.88
CA ARG A 314 -7.63 0.39 14.99
C ARG A 314 -6.98 0.26 16.36
N GLU A 315 -6.06 -0.68 16.55
CA GLU A 315 -5.36 -0.83 17.82
C GLU A 315 -4.45 0.37 18.13
N ARG A 316 -3.92 1.03 17.10
CA ARG A 316 -3.03 2.20 17.23
C ARG A 316 -3.77 3.53 17.28
N HIS A 317 -4.82 3.70 16.47
CA HIS A 317 -5.50 4.99 16.23
C HIS A 317 -6.98 5.00 16.65
N ASP A 318 -7.50 3.89 17.17
CA ASP A 318 -8.85 3.74 17.72
C ASP A 318 -9.94 4.38 16.84
N ARG A 319 -10.58 5.46 17.33
CA ARG A 319 -11.69 6.14 16.66
C ARG A 319 -11.27 6.99 15.46
N GLU A 320 -9.98 7.18 15.22
CA GLU A 320 -9.47 7.89 14.04
C GLU A 320 -9.45 6.99 12.79
N ALA A 321 -9.87 5.72 12.91
CA ALA A 321 -9.89 4.74 11.83
C ALA A 321 -11.31 4.29 11.45
N VAL A 322 -11.67 4.46 10.18
CA VAL A 322 -12.92 3.99 9.60
C VAL A 322 -12.63 2.92 8.57
N LEU A 323 -13.24 1.74 8.76
CA LEU A 323 -13.08 0.57 7.89
C LEU A 323 -14.35 0.40 7.06
N VAL A 324 -14.22 0.41 5.73
CA VAL A 324 -15.33 0.29 4.79
C VAL A 324 -15.12 -0.97 3.95
N GLY A 325 -15.84 -2.04 4.29
CA GLY A 325 -15.82 -3.30 3.54
C GLY A 325 -16.84 -3.32 2.40
N TYR A 326 -16.46 -3.93 1.28
CA TYR A 326 -17.30 -3.98 0.08
C TYR A 326 -17.85 -5.39 -0.08
N SER A 327 -19.05 -5.55 -0.63
CA SER A 327 -19.62 -6.88 -0.90
C SER A 327 -20.41 -6.87 -2.19
N THR A 328 -20.64 -8.05 -2.75
CA THR A 328 -21.46 -8.26 -3.95
C THR A 328 -22.29 -9.52 -3.78
N TYR A 329 -23.29 -9.71 -4.64
CA TYR A 329 -24.16 -10.88 -4.65
C TYR A 329 -24.01 -11.70 -5.93
N THR A 330 -24.12 -11.06 -7.10
CA THR A 330 -24.03 -11.69 -8.41
C THR A 330 -23.26 -10.81 -9.38
N GLY A 331 -22.49 -11.43 -10.28
CA GLY A 331 -21.76 -10.71 -11.31
C GLY A 331 -20.64 -11.57 -11.88
N THR A 332 -19.79 -10.94 -12.68
CA THR A 332 -18.55 -11.54 -13.21
C THR A 332 -17.38 -10.67 -12.82
N VAL A 333 -16.26 -11.29 -12.47
CA VAL A 333 -15.03 -10.59 -12.09
C VAL A 333 -13.89 -11.05 -12.98
N THR A 334 -12.90 -10.19 -13.18
CA THR A 334 -11.62 -10.64 -13.70
C THR A 334 -10.93 -11.51 -12.65
N ALA A 335 -10.51 -12.70 -13.04
CA ALA A 335 -9.74 -13.60 -12.17
C ALA A 335 -8.53 -14.11 -12.94
N ALA A 336 -7.46 -14.44 -12.22
CA ALA A 336 -6.26 -14.99 -12.80
C ALA A 336 -5.92 -16.30 -12.08
N SER A 337 -5.46 -17.30 -12.84
CA SER A 337 -5.17 -18.66 -12.38
C SER A 337 -3.71 -19.01 -12.53
#